data_AF-A0A4P6F3Z4-F1
#
_entry.id   AF-A0A4P6F3Z4-F1
#
_cell.length_a   1.000
_cell.length_b   1.000
_cell.length_c   1.000
_cell.angle_alpha   90.00
_cell.angle_beta   90.00
_cell.angle_gamma   90.00
#
_symmetry.space_group_name_H-M   'P 1'
#
loop_
_entity.id
_entity.type
_entity.pdbx_description
1 polymer ?
#
loop_
_entity_poly.entity_id
_entity_poly.type
_entity_poly.pdbx_seq_one_letter_code
_entity_poly.pdbx_strand_id
1 'polypeptide(L)'
;MYLGVAEPGGAWLDRDRALAEVLLLYERSACPGCGMPKNSAWDPRSEGEFTVERHTCQACAEKDRVSSASKDTPGQYLTVHPYRDGDVTAAQTSATTAMQAHDRTAAAQHAEAHRRAASEKAV
;
A
#
# COMPACT_ATOMS: atom_id res chain seq x y z
N MET A 1 -2.15 -19.78 -0.98
CA MET A 1 -2.28 -21.23 -1.20
C MET A 1 -2.48 -21.45 -2.68
N TYR A 2 -1.42 -21.82 -3.40
CA TYR A 2 -1.46 -22.15 -4.84
C TYR A 2 -2.03 -23.58 -4.95
N LEU A 3 -3.10 -23.77 -5.72
CA LEU A 3 -3.81 -25.07 -5.81
C LEU A 3 -3.26 -26.01 -6.89
N GLY A 4 -2.15 -25.66 -7.54
CA GLY A 4 -1.57 -26.45 -8.64
C GLY A 4 -0.36 -27.26 -8.17
N VAL A 5 -0.48 -28.59 -8.24
CA VAL A 5 0.65 -29.54 -8.13
C VAL A 5 1.46 -29.60 -9.44
N ALA A 6 0.97 -28.95 -10.50
CA ALA A 6 1.60 -28.95 -11.82
C ALA A 6 2.63 -27.81 -11.95
N GLU A 7 3.77 -28.10 -12.61
CA GLU A 7 4.78 -27.10 -12.93
C GLU A 7 4.23 -26.01 -13.87
N PRO A 8 4.67 -24.74 -13.74
CA PRO A 8 4.31 -23.69 -14.68
C PRO A 8 4.61 -24.08 -16.13
N GLY A 9 3.59 -24.08 -16.99
CA GLY A 9 3.70 -24.49 -18.40
C GLY A 9 3.40 -25.96 -18.68
N GLY A 10 3.09 -26.75 -17.65
CA GLY A 10 2.62 -28.13 -17.79
C GLY A 10 1.19 -28.24 -18.36
N ALA A 11 0.80 -29.46 -18.73
CA ALA A 11 -0.57 -29.75 -19.16
C ALA A 11 -1.56 -29.58 -18.00
N TRP A 12 -2.74 -29.04 -18.30
CA TRP A 12 -3.81 -28.89 -17.32
C TRP A 12 -4.35 -30.25 -16.90
N LEU A 13 -4.52 -30.45 -15.59
CA LEU A 13 -5.23 -31.60 -15.08
C LEU A 13 -6.74 -31.39 -15.29
N ASP A 14 -7.51 -32.48 -15.30
CA ASP A 14 -8.97 -32.42 -15.39
C ASP A 14 -9.57 -31.56 -14.26
N ARG A 15 -8.94 -31.59 -13.08
CA ARG A 15 -9.31 -30.73 -11.95
C ARG A 15 -9.14 -29.25 -12.26
N ASP A 16 -8.03 -28.86 -12.89
CA ASP A 16 -7.76 -27.46 -13.22
C ASP A 16 -8.79 -26.94 -14.23
N ARG A 17 -9.12 -27.77 -15.23
CA ARG A 17 -10.17 -27.47 -16.20
C ARG A 17 -11.53 -27.33 -15.53
N ALA A 18 -11.91 -28.26 -14.66
CA ALA A 18 -13.18 -28.20 -13.95
C ALA A 18 -13.27 -26.95 -13.05
N LEU A 19 -12.20 -26.57 -12.36
CA LEU A 19 -12.15 -25.36 -11.55
C LEU A 19 -12.26 -24.08 -12.41
N ALA A 20 -11.60 -24.05 -13.56
CA ALA A 20 -11.72 -22.93 -14.50
C ALA A 20 -13.15 -22.80 -15.05
N GLU A 21 -13.80 -23.92 -15.40
CA GLU A 21 -15.20 -23.93 -15.85
C GLU A 21 -16.15 -23.44 -14.76
N VAL A 22 -15.97 -23.90 -13.51
CA VAL A 22 -16.75 -23.43 -12.35
C VAL A 22 -16.53 -21.94 -12.09
N LEU A 23 -15.30 -21.44 -12.24
CA LEU A 23 -15.00 -20.01 -12.11
C LEU A 23 -15.79 -19.19 -13.12
N LEU A 24 -15.85 -19.62 -14.39
CA LEU A 24 -16.62 -18.94 -15.43
C LEU A 24 -18.12 -18.91 -15.12
N LEU A 25 -18.67 -20.01 -14.60
CA LEU A 25 -20.07 -20.07 -14.17
C LEU A 25 -20.33 -19.14 -12.98
N TYR A 26 -19.42 -19.12 -12.02
CA TYR A 26 -19.49 -18.24 -10.85
C TYR A 26 -19.46 -16.76 -11.27
N GLU A 27 -18.47 -16.35 -12.06
CA GLU A 27 -18.34 -14.99 -12.57
C GLU A 27 -19.56 -14.56 -13.40
N ARG A 28 -20.13 -15.47 -14.20
CA ARG A 28 -21.37 -15.21 -14.94
C ARG A 28 -22.58 -15.01 -14.02
N SER A 29 -22.61 -15.69 -12.88
CA SER A 29 -23.69 -15.59 -11.89
C SER A 29 -23.57 -14.37 -10.97
N ALA A 30 -22.39 -13.74 -10.91
CA ALA A 30 -22.09 -12.58 -10.08
C ALA A 30 -22.33 -11.25 -10.82
N CYS A 31 -22.79 -10.23 -10.11
CA CYS A 31 -22.94 -8.87 -10.62
C CYS A 31 -21.57 -8.31 -11.03
N PRO A 32 -21.39 -7.78 -12.25
CA PRO A 32 -20.08 -7.30 -12.73
C PRO A 32 -19.57 -6.06 -11.99
N GLY A 33 -20.44 -5.34 -11.27
CA GLY A 33 -20.06 -4.17 -10.48
C GLY A 33 -19.60 -4.52 -9.07
N CYS A 34 -20.45 -5.23 -8.32
CA CYS A 34 -20.24 -5.46 -6.88
C CYS A 34 -19.85 -6.90 -6.52
N GLY A 35 -19.85 -7.84 -7.47
CA GLY A 35 -19.51 -9.26 -7.23
C GLY A 35 -20.57 -10.09 -6.51
N MET A 36 -21.68 -9.49 -6.07
CA MET A 36 -22.77 -10.20 -5.40
C MET A 36 -23.57 -11.09 -6.36
N PRO A 37 -24.20 -12.18 -5.89
CA PRO A 37 -25.06 -13.01 -6.72
C PRO A 37 -26.16 -12.21 -7.41
N LYS A 38 -26.31 -12.35 -8.73
CA LYS A 38 -27.28 -11.57 -9.53
C LYS A 38 -28.73 -11.77 -9.08
N ASN A 39 -29.08 -12.98 -8.67
CA ASN A 39 -30.42 -13.32 -8.19
C ASN A 39 -30.86 -12.51 -6.96
N SER A 40 -29.91 -12.10 -6.11
CA SER A 40 -30.18 -11.24 -4.96
C SER A 40 -29.95 -9.77 -5.28
N ALA A 41 -28.84 -9.45 -5.98
CA ALA A 41 -28.46 -8.06 -6.24
C ALA A 41 -29.36 -7.35 -7.26
N TRP A 42 -30.05 -8.08 -8.14
CA TRP A 42 -30.94 -7.53 -9.17
C TRP A 42 -32.43 -7.75 -8.86
N ASP A 43 -32.76 -8.26 -7.66
CA ASP A 43 -34.15 -8.36 -7.21
C ASP A 43 -34.63 -6.97 -6.76
N PRO A 44 -35.68 -6.39 -7.38
CA PRO A 44 -36.24 -5.10 -6.94
C PRO A 44 -36.69 -5.09 -5.49
N ARG A 45 -37.00 -6.26 -4.91
CA ARG A 45 -37.41 -6.38 -3.50
C ARG A 45 -36.28 -6.15 -2.51
N SER A 46 -35.03 -6.32 -2.95
CA SER A 46 -33.84 -6.09 -2.13
C SER A 46 -33.36 -4.64 -2.15
N GLU A 47 -34.18 -3.71 -2.67
CA GLU A 47 -33.90 -2.29 -2.60
C GLU A 47 -33.81 -1.82 -1.14
N GLY A 48 -32.68 -1.20 -0.78
CA GLY A 48 -32.40 -0.75 0.59
C GLY A 48 -31.84 -1.82 1.53
N GLU A 49 -31.68 -3.07 1.09
CA GLU A 49 -31.13 -4.16 1.92
C GLU A 49 -29.58 -4.20 1.94
N PHE A 50 -28.93 -3.37 1.13
CA PHE A 50 -27.47 -3.36 0.97
C PHE A 50 -26.84 -2.07 1.52
N THR A 51 -25.74 -2.22 2.26
CA THR A 51 -24.90 -1.11 2.72
C THR A 51 -23.53 -1.17 2.06
N VAL A 52 -22.91 0.00 1.84
CA VAL A 52 -21.57 0.10 1.25
C VAL A 52 -20.58 0.56 2.30
N GLU A 53 -19.57 -0.25 2.56
CA GLU A 53 -18.43 0.11 3.40
C GLU A 53 -17.21 0.46 2.54
N ARG A 54 -16.48 1.50 2.93
CA ARG A 54 -15.21 1.86 2.29
C ARG A 54 -14.08 1.31 3.13
N HIS A 55 -13.28 0.42 2.55
CA HIS A 55 -12.08 -0.10 3.18
C HIS A 55 -10.83 0.49 2.51
N THR A 56 -9.85 0.85 3.34
CA THR A 56 -8.54 1.30 2.87
C THR A 56 -7.57 0.12 2.90
N CYS A 57 -6.99 -0.21 1.73
CA CYS A 57 -5.89 -1.17 1.67
C CYS A 57 -4.64 -0.55 2.29
N GLN A 58 -4.15 -1.10 3.39
CA GLN A 58 -2.98 -0.55 4.09
C GLN A 58 -1.71 -0.54 3.24
N ALA A 59 -1.55 -1.54 2.36
CA ALA A 59 -0.44 -1.56 1.39
C ALA A 59 -0.54 -0.42 0.36
N CYS A 60 -1.74 -0.13 -0.15
CA CYS A 60 -1.95 1.00 -1.05
C CYS A 60 -1.78 2.34 -0.32
N ALA A 61 -2.29 2.45 0.90
CA ALA A 61 -2.12 3.66 1.72
C ALA A 61 -0.64 3.97 1.97
N GLU A 62 0.17 2.94 2.25
CA GLU A 62 1.62 3.12 2.43
C GLU A 62 2.32 3.50 1.12
N LYS A 63 1.93 2.89 -0.01
CA LYS A 63 2.42 3.29 -1.32
C LYS A 63 2.12 4.76 -1.60
N ASP A 64 0.88 5.18 -1.37
CA ASP A 64 0.43 6.56 -1.59
C ASP A 64 1.18 7.54 -0.67
N ARG A 65 1.43 7.15 0.59
CA ARG A 65 2.24 7.91 1.55
C ARG A 65 3.67 8.12 1.06
N VAL A 66 4.31 7.08 0.51
CA VAL A 66 5.67 7.17 -0.01
C VAL A 66 5.70 8.00 -1.30
N SER A 67 4.81 7.75 -2.26
CA SER A 67 4.76 8.48 -3.53
C SER A 67 4.43 9.96 -3.36
N SER A 68 3.68 10.32 -2.31
CA SER A 68 3.41 11.74 -1.99
C SER A 68 4.57 12.43 -1.27
N ALA A 69 5.44 11.68 -0.58
CA ALA A 69 6.59 12.22 0.14
C ALA A 69 7.81 12.46 -0.77
N SER A 70 7.98 11.68 -1.85
CA SER A 70 9.11 11.79 -2.78
C SER A 70 8.63 12.12 -4.19
N LYS A 71 9.29 13.07 -4.86
CA LYS A 71 9.10 13.26 -6.30
C LYS A 71 9.77 12.09 -7.02
N ASP A 72 8.96 11.14 -7.47
CA ASP A 72 9.45 10.00 -8.24
C ASP A 72 10.24 10.48 -9.46
N THR A 73 11.45 9.93 -9.63
CA THR A 73 12.21 10.18 -10.87
C THR A 73 11.65 9.30 -12.00
N PRO A 74 11.64 9.78 -13.26
CA PRO A 74 11.17 8.99 -14.38
C PRO A 74 11.90 7.63 -14.45
N GLY A 75 11.12 6.54 -14.58
CA GLY A 75 11.64 5.18 -14.71
C GLY A 75 11.71 4.36 -13.41
N GLN A 76 11.22 4.89 -12.29
CA GLN A 76 11.12 4.15 -11.02
C GLN A 76 9.71 3.58 -10.78
N TYR A 77 9.64 2.46 -10.05
CA TYR A 77 8.39 1.88 -9.56
C TYR A 77 8.53 1.44 -8.10
N LEU A 78 7.43 1.52 -7.35
CA LEU A 78 7.37 1.12 -5.94
C LEU A 78 6.83 -0.30 -5.82
N THR A 79 7.50 -1.12 -5.00
CA THR A 79 7.02 -2.45 -4.61
C THR A 79 6.68 -2.42 -3.12
N VAL A 80 5.50 -2.90 -2.74
CA VAL A 80 5.06 -2.99 -1.35
C VAL A 80 5.24 -4.43 -0.86
N HIS A 81 5.91 -4.60 0.27
CA HIS A 81 6.12 -5.90 0.90
C HIS A 81 5.36 -6.00 2.22
N PRO A 82 4.92 -7.20 2.63
CA PRO A 82 4.43 -7.42 3.98
C PRO A 82 5.53 -7.11 4.99
N TYR A 83 5.15 -6.45 6.08
CA TYR A 83 6.05 -6.13 7.17
C TYR A 83 6.64 -7.40 7.80
N ARG A 84 7.96 -7.46 7.95
CA ARG A 84 8.69 -8.52 8.66
C ARG A 84 9.27 -7.96 9.96
N ASP A 85 9.38 -8.79 10.99
CA ASP A 85 9.79 -8.35 12.34
C ASP A 85 11.16 -7.62 12.40
N GLY A 86 12.03 -7.77 11.39
CA GLY A 86 13.28 -7.02 11.27
C GLY A 86 13.16 -5.60 10.68
N ASP A 87 12.02 -5.28 10.06
CA ASP A 87 11.79 -3.99 9.40
C ASP A 87 11.58 -2.86 10.43
N VAL A 88 11.14 -3.21 11.65
CA VAL A 88 10.91 -2.27 12.77
C VAL A 88 12.21 -1.59 13.17
N THR A 89 13.26 -2.38 13.33
CA THR A 89 14.59 -1.90 13.70
C THR A 89 15.18 -0.99 12.62
N ALA A 90 14.99 -1.33 11.34
CA ALA A 90 15.47 -0.50 10.24
C ALA A 90 14.69 0.83 10.12
N ALA A 91 13.35 0.79 10.22
CA ALA A 91 12.51 1.97 10.13
C ALA A 91 12.70 2.92 11.33
N GLN A 92 12.77 2.39 12.56
CA GLN A 92 13.01 3.19 13.77
C GLN A 92 14.42 3.80 13.78
N THR A 93 15.44 3.06 13.34
CA THR A 93 16.81 3.59 13.25
C THR A 93 16.90 4.72 12.21
N SER A 94 16.20 4.57 11.08
CA SER A 94 16.17 5.60 10.03
C SER A 94 15.44 6.87 10.50
N ALA A 95 14.30 6.72 11.18
CA ALA A 95 13.55 7.85 11.74
C ALA A 95 14.35 8.59 12.84
N THR A 96 15.00 7.85 13.74
CA THR A 96 15.83 8.43 14.81
C THR A 96 17.04 9.17 14.25
N THR A 97 17.67 8.61 13.21
CA THR A 97 18.79 9.25 12.51
C THR A 97 18.36 10.55 11.81
N ALA A 98 17.19 10.55 11.17
CA ALA A 98 16.63 11.75 10.53
C ALA A 98 16.30 12.86 11.55
N MET A 99 15.73 12.50 12.71
CA MET A 99 15.46 13.45 13.80
C MET A 99 16.75 14.05 14.36
N GLN A 100 17.77 13.22 14.63
CA GLN A 100 19.07 13.70 15.12
C GLN A 100 19.80 14.58 14.10
N ALA A 101 19.63 14.33 12.80
CA ALA A 101 20.19 15.17 11.75
C ALA A 101 19.53 16.56 11.74
N HIS A 102 18.20 16.62 11.89
CA HIS A 102 17.45 17.87 11.97
C HIS A 102 17.82 18.71 13.20
N ASP A 103 17.98 18.07 14.37
CA ASP A 103 18.36 18.77 15.60
C ASP A 103 19.78 19.35 15.51
N ARG A 104 20.71 18.64 14.85
CA ARG A 104 22.08 19.14 14.62
C ARG A 104 22.12 20.34 13.69
N THR A 105 21.33 20.35 12.62
CA THR A 105 21.24 21.51 11.72
C THR A 105 20.58 22.70 12.42
N ALA A 106 19.52 22.48 13.19
CA ALA A 106 18.88 23.52 13.98
C ALA A 106 19.84 24.13 15.02
N ALA A 107 20.60 23.29 15.75
CA ALA A 107 21.60 23.74 16.70
C ALA A 107 22.74 24.54 16.04
N ALA A 108 23.21 24.11 14.86
CA ALA A 108 24.23 24.82 14.09
C ALA A 108 23.74 26.21 13.62
N GLN A 109 22.50 26.30 13.14
CA GLN A 109 21.88 27.57 12.73
C GLN A 109 21.70 28.53 13.90
N HIS A 110 21.28 28.03 15.07
CA HIS A 110 21.15 28.84 16.28
C HIS A 110 22.50 29.39 16.74
N ALA A 111 23.55 28.56 16.74
CA ALA A 111 24.91 28.98 17.08
C ALA A 111 25.45 30.05 16.13
N GLU A 112 25.15 29.94 14.83
CA GLU A 112 25.56 30.93 13.85
C GLU A 112 24.80 32.26 13.99
N ALA A 113 23.50 32.21 14.28
CA ALA A 113 22.70 33.39 14.58
C ALA A 113 23.23 34.15 15.82
N HIS A 114 23.61 33.43 16.88
CA HIS A 114 24.23 34.03 18.07
C HIS A 114 25.58 34.69 17.76
N ARG A 115 26.41 34.05 16.92
CA ARG A 115 27.70 34.64 16.49
C ARG A 115 27.50 35.93 15.68
N ARG A 116 26.53 35.95 14.76
CA ARG A 116 26.19 37.15 13.98
C ARG A 116 25.66 38.28 14.88
N ALA A 117 24.73 37.98 15.78
CA ALA A 117 24.19 38.97 16.71
C ALA A 117 25.27 39.52 17.68
N ALA A 118 26.25 38.69 18.06
CA ALA A 118 27.40 39.14 18.85
C ALA A 118 28.34 40.05 18.06
N SER A 119 28.57 39.77 16.78
CA SER A 119 29.40 40.64 15.92
C SER A 119 28.73 41.99 15.62
N GLU A 120 27.40 42.05 15.52
CA GLU A 120 26.66 43.30 15.27
C GLU A 120 26.61 44.22 16.49
N LYS A 121 26.70 43.68 17.71
CA LYS A 121 26.77 44.48 18.96
C LYS A 121 28.18 44.97 19.32
N ALA A 122 29.20 44.50 18.61
CA ALA A 122 30.61 44.85 18.84
C ALA A 122 31.10 46.00 17.94
N VAL A 123 30.22 46.54 17.08
CA VAL A 123 30.43 47.72 16.23
C VAL A 123 29.66 48.89 16.82
#